data_AF-A0A543G6V4-F1
#
_entry.id   AF-A0A543G6V4-F1
#
_cell.length_a   1.000
_cell.length_b   1.000
_cell.length_c   1.000
_cell.angle_alpha   90.00
_cell.angle_beta   90.00
_cell.angle_gamma   90.00
#
_symmetry.space_group_name_H-M   'P 1'
#
loop_
_entity.id
_entity.type
_entity.pdbx_description
1 polymer ?
#
loop_
_entity_poly.entity_id
_entity_poly.type
_entity_poly.pdbx_seq_one_letter_code
_entity_poly.pdbx_strand_id
1 'polypeptide(L)'
;MLENQNATHTWAMGSDLISTETGEAFFDGAIPEYESIKRIGTGNAEPHDAMMLLYLLHLKTPTPKEKPVTEEQIKNTKLTEPEPIKKKGDGEAFEMGDIIALRTQQAIEFYQKHYPDMKMRDIESHIAGIDFTKPIEIIKLPQGKELIQFTKVNTEGTVLRGDYYTDNPNNTPGELGVSDKYNVRDPNNGWKQTQEVKTVTKETTTLPKDAEGLKSTSSEINDTWSRIDAEGNPLPVFTEGGGNQIYIPKTQF
;
A
#
# COMPACT_ATOMS: atom_id res chain seq x y z
N MET A 1 -5.12 -30.99 -21.66
CA MET A 1 -3.69 -30.98 -21.28
C MET A 1 -3.42 -29.61 -20.71
N LEU A 2 -3.17 -29.53 -19.40
CA LEU A 2 -2.84 -28.30 -18.69
C LEU A 2 -1.35 -28.02 -18.89
N GLU A 3 -1.00 -26.87 -19.46
CA GLU A 3 0.33 -26.30 -19.32
C GLU A 3 0.23 -25.08 -18.40
N ASN A 4 0.69 -25.30 -17.17
CA ASN A 4 1.09 -24.24 -16.23
C ASN A 4 2.23 -23.45 -16.87
N GLN A 5 1.94 -22.27 -17.40
CA GLN A 5 2.97 -21.29 -17.69
C GLN A 5 3.18 -20.43 -16.44
N ASN A 6 4.26 -20.72 -15.73
CA ASN A 6 4.85 -19.86 -14.72
C ASN A 6 5.16 -18.51 -15.37
N ALA A 7 4.22 -17.56 -15.24
CA ALA A 7 4.44 -16.18 -15.61
C ALA A 7 5.42 -15.57 -14.59
N THR A 8 6.65 -15.37 -15.04
CA THR A 8 7.66 -14.55 -14.39
C THR A 8 7.03 -13.22 -13.94
N HIS A 9 7.11 -12.94 -12.64
CA HIS A 9 6.69 -11.69 -12.02
C HIS A 9 7.55 -10.52 -12.54
N THR A 10 7.17 -9.94 -13.68
CA THR A 10 7.66 -8.64 -14.13
C THR A 10 6.84 -7.55 -13.45
N TRP A 11 7.35 -7.12 -12.30
CA TRP A 11 6.83 -6.04 -11.49
C TRP A 11 6.65 -4.76 -12.31
N ALA A 12 5.47 -4.14 -12.22
CA ALA A 12 5.21 -2.80 -12.75
C ALA A 12 5.89 -1.68 -11.95
N MET A 13 6.75 -2.03 -10.99
CA MET A 13 7.60 -1.13 -10.20
C MET A 13 8.98 -1.81 -10.12
N GLY A 14 9.95 -1.33 -10.88
CA GLY A 14 11.25 -1.98 -11.08
C GLY A 14 12.12 -1.96 -9.83
N SER A 15 12.60 -3.13 -9.42
CA SER A 15 13.36 -3.31 -8.18
C SER A 15 14.25 -4.58 -8.26
N ASP A 16 15.20 -4.59 -9.19
CA ASP A 16 16.31 -5.58 -9.18
C ASP A 16 17.58 -4.93 -8.61
N LEU A 17 18.12 -5.50 -7.51
CA LEU A 17 19.55 -5.76 -7.23
C LEU A 17 19.85 -5.99 -5.73
N ILE A 18 20.44 -7.17 -5.45
CA ILE A 18 21.44 -7.52 -4.41
C ILE A 18 21.00 -8.15 -3.05
N SER A 19 21.58 -9.34 -2.84
CA SER A 19 22.02 -10.08 -1.63
C SER A 19 21.02 -10.74 -0.68
N THR A 20 21.26 -12.04 -0.55
CA THR A 20 20.78 -13.04 0.41
C THR A 20 21.33 -12.82 1.82
N GLU A 21 20.52 -13.05 2.86
CA GLU A 21 20.72 -14.08 3.90
C GLU A 21 19.92 -13.80 5.21
N THR A 22 19.35 -14.89 5.73
CA THR A 22 18.89 -15.18 7.11
C THR A 22 17.60 -14.58 7.67
N GLY A 23 16.76 -15.47 8.23
CA GLY A 23 15.77 -15.10 9.23
C GLY A 23 14.51 -15.98 9.30
N GLU A 24 14.66 -17.30 9.44
CA GLU A 24 13.55 -18.22 9.77
C GLU A 24 12.92 -17.91 11.15
N ALA A 25 11.65 -18.33 11.33
CA ALA A 25 10.72 -18.15 12.47
C ALA A 25 9.88 -16.85 12.34
N PHE A 26 8.56 -16.87 12.16
CA PHE A 26 7.54 -17.66 12.86
C PHE A 26 6.36 -18.02 11.93
N PHE A 27 6.13 -19.31 11.73
CA PHE A 27 4.85 -19.87 11.31
C PHE A 27 4.08 -20.28 12.57
N ASP A 28 2.84 -19.83 12.74
CA ASP A 28 1.63 -20.65 12.56
C ASP A 28 0.42 -20.05 13.31
N GLY A 29 -0.75 -20.06 12.66
CA GLY A 29 -1.97 -19.42 13.15
C GLY A 29 -2.67 -20.17 14.29
N ALA A 30 -2.26 -19.94 15.54
CA ALA A 30 -2.93 -20.48 16.72
C ALA A 30 -3.86 -19.44 17.39
N ILE A 31 -5.11 -19.87 17.68
CA ILE A 31 -6.06 -19.18 18.56
C ILE A 31 -5.40 -19.05 19.95
N PRO A 32 -5.47 -17.89 20.64
CA PRO A 32 -4.72 -17.67 21.87
C PRO A 32 -5.14 -18.64 22.99
N GLU A 33 -4.14 -19.31 23.56
CA GLU A 33 -4.30 -20.30 24.61
C GLU A 33 -4.76 -19.66 25.94
N TYR A 34 -5.53 -20.41 26.73
CA TYR A 34 -6.02 -20.04 28.08
C TYR A 34 -4.90 -19.56 29.03
N GLU A 35 -3.65 -19.94 28.76
CA GLU A 35 -2.47 -19.53 29.50
C GLU A 35 -2.13 -18.02 29.35
N SER A 36 -2.47 -17.37 28.22
CA SER A 36 -2.25 -15.92 28.00
C SER A 36 -3.02 -15.06 29.01
N ILE A 37 -4.27 -15.42 29.31
CA ILE A 37 -5.10 -14.67 30.27
C ILE A 37 -4.56 -14.85 31.70
N LYS A 38 -4.07 -16.06 32.03
CA LYS A 38 -3.40 -16.32 33.32
C LYS A 38 -2.10 -15.53 33.46
N ARG A 39 -1.29 -15.42 32.41
CA ARG A 39 -0.02 -14.66 32.43
C ARG A 39 -0.24 -13.16 32.66
N ILE A 40 -1.28 -12.58 32.03
CA ILE A 40 -1.70 -11.20 32.30
C ILE A 40 -2.10 -11.01 33.76
N GLY A 41 -2.91 -11.92 34.31
CA GLY A 41 -3.39 -11.83 35.70
C GLY A 41 -2.33 -12.09 36.77
N THR A 42 -1.18 -12.67 36.40
CA THR A 42 -0.08 -13.03 37.33
C THR A 42 1.15 -12.14 37.20
N GLY A 43 1.15 -11.16 36.28
CA GLY A 43 2.26 -10.22 36.08
C GLY A 43 3.42 -10.76 35.24
N ASN A 44 3.26 -11.94 34.63
CA ASN A 44 4.23 -12.56 33.72
C ASN A 44 3.81 -12.43 32.25
N ALA A 45 3.17 -11.31 31.90
CA ALA A 45 2.65 -11.08 30.57
C ALA A 45 3.79 -10.91 29.55
N GLU A 46 3.70 -11.61 28.43
CA GLU A 46 4.60 -11.41 27.31
C GLU A 46 4.08 -10.32 26.37
N PRO A 47 4.91 -9.72 25.49
CA PRO A 47 4.51 -8.58 24.65
C PRO A 47 3.24 -8.83 23.81
N HIS A 48 2.99 -10.07 23.40
CA HIS A 48 1.80 -10.45 22.64
C HIS A 48 0.52 -10.48 23.49
N ASP A 49 0.63 -10.70 24.80
CA ASP A 49 -0.51 -10.70 25.73
C ASP A 49 -1.07 -9.27 25.93
N ALA A 50 -0.22 -8.24 25.80
CA ALA A 50 -0.63 -6.83 25.91
C ALA A 50 -1.51 -6.37 24.72
N MET A 51 -1.27 -6.92 23.53
CA MET A 51 -2.05 -6.63 22.32
C MET A 51 -3.49 -7.17 22.42
N MET A 52 -3.65 -8.32 23.06
CA MET A 52 -4.96 -8.91 23.37
C MET A 52 -5.79 -8.03 24.33
N LEU A 53 -5.15 -7.46 25.34
CA LEU A 53 -5.83 -6.55 26.28
C LEU A 53 -6.30 -5.27 25.59
N LEU A 54 -5.46 -4.72 24.68
CA LEU A 54 -5.80 -3.56 23.87
C LEU A 54 -7.06 -3.84 23.04
N TYR A 55 -7.12 -4.99 22.35
CA TYR A 55 -8.28 -5.37 21.53
C TYR A 55 -9.60 -5.42 22.33
N LEU A 56 -9.57 -5.96 23.56
CA LEU A 56 -10.76 -6.09 24.41
C LEU A 56 -11.24 -4.74 24.99
N LEU A 57 -10.34 -3.77 25.19
CA LEU A 57 -10.67 -2.45 25.74
C LEU A 57 -11.37 -1.54 24.71
N HIS A 58 -11.16 -1.74 23.40
CA HIS A 58 -11.78 -0.94 22.34
C HIS A 58 -13.30 -1.19 22.14
N LEU A 59 -13.92 -2.11 22.89
CA LEU A 59 -15.35 -2.48 22.74
C LEU A 59 -16.33 -1.73 23.68
N LYS A 60 -15.88 -0.83 24.58
CA LYS A 60 -16.76 -0.18 25.58
C LYS A 60 -16.56 1.36 25.68
N THR A 61 -17.28 2.12 24.81
CA THR A 61 -17.93 3.48 24.90
C THR A 61 -17.44 4.60 25.88
N PRO A 62 -17.93 5.88 25.87
CA PRO A 62 -18.43 6.85 24.85
C PRO A 62 -17.83 8.31 24.93
N THR A 63 -18.12 9.20 23.95
CA THR A 63 -17.75 10.66 23.83
C THR A 63 -18.40 11.63 24.86
N PRO A 64 -17.77 12.75 25.34
CA PRO A 64 -17.92 14.12 24.71
C PRO A 64 -16.94 15.31 25.07
N LYS A 65 -16.93 16.35 24.18
CA LYS A 65 -16.83 17.85 24.31
C LYS A 65 -15.50 18.63 24.56
N GLU A 66 -15.27 19.65 23.68
CA GLU A 66 -14.11 20.56 23.48
C GLU A 66 -13.99 21.80 24.41
N LYS A 67 -12.75 22.37 24.55
CA LYS A 67 -12.29 23.78 24.31
C LYS A 67 -10.90 24.13 24.97
N PRO A 68 -10.14 25.23 24.65
CA PRO A 68 -8.96 25.20 23.74
C PRO A 68 -7.67 25.98 24.21
N VAL A 69 -6.66 26.06 23.30
CA VAL A 69 -5.52 27.03 23.16
C VAL A 69 -4.30 26.84 24.12
N THR A 70 -2.99 26.97 23.81
CA THR A 70 -2.23 27.96 22.99
C THR A 70 -0.76 27.54 22.71
N GLU A 71 -0.16 28.16 21.70
CA GLU A 71 1.16 27.99 21.04
C GLU A 71 2.41 28.47 21.84
N GLU A 72 3.59 27.90 21.51
CA GLU A 72 4.88 28.55 21.13
C GLU A 72 6.02 27.49 21.04
N GLN A 73 6.60 27.17 19.86
CA GLN A 73 7.86 27.70 19.27
C GLN A 73 9.13 27.40 20.13
N ILE A 74 10.26 26.77 19.74
CA ILE A 74 11.14 26.80 18.54
C ILE A 74 12.26 25.71 18.62
N LYS A 75 12.64 25.14 17.46
CA LYS A 75 13.94 24.57 16.97
C LYS A 75 14.95 23.89 17.94
N ASN A 76 15.33 22.64 17.62
CA ASN A 76 16.68 22.31 17.08
C ASN A 76 16.83 20.81 16.75
N THR A 77 17.43 20.54 15.59
CA THR A 77 17.65 19.24 14.97
C THR A 77 18.76 18.43 15.66
N LYS A 78 18.48 17.19 16.08
CA LYS A 78 19.47 16.11 16.24
C LYS A 78 18.79 14.74 16.12
N LEU A 79 19.23 13.93 15.16
CA LEU A 79 18.81 12.53 14.98
C LEU A 79 19.03 11.77 16.30
N THR A 80 17.95 11.21 16.84
CA THR A 80 17.97 10.29 17.98
C THR A 80 16.97 9.17 17.66
N GLU A 81 17.33 7.93 18.01
CA GLU A 81 16.47 6.74 17.90
C GLU A 81 15.05 7.02 18.43
N PRO A 82 14.00 6.42 17.84
CA PRO A 82 12.64 6.67 18.31
C PRO A 82 12.50 6.23 19.77
N GLU A 83 12.23 7.19 20.65
CA GLU A 83 11.95 6.92 22.06
C GLU A 83 10.76 5.97 22.19
N PRO A 84 10.74 5.09 23.22
CA PRO A 84 9.56 4.31 23.54
C PRO A 84 8.37 5.26 23.76
N ILE A 85 7.26 4.97 23.07
CA ILE A 85 6.02 5.75 23.09
C ILE A 85 5.61 5.99 24.54
N LYS A 86 5.74 7.24 25.00
CA LYS A 86 5.22 7.65 26.30
C LYS A 86 3.70 7.51 26.25
N LYS A 87 3.14 6.69 27.14
CA LYS A 87 1.69 6.63 27.37
C LYS A 87 1.20 8.02 27.73
N LYS A 88 0.57 8.68 26.77
CA LYS A 88 -0.24 9.87 26.96
C LYS A 88 -1.55 9.45 27.63
N GLY A 89 -1.99 10.25 28.59
CA GLY A 89 -3.11 9.91 29.46
C GLY A 89 -4.41 9.70 28.69
N ASP A 90 -5.31 8.92 29.29
CA ASP A 90 -6.62 8.59 28.74
C ASP A 90 -7.37 9.89 28.35
N GLY A 91 -7.42 10.22 27.06
CA GLY A 91 -8.10 11.41 26.54
C GLY A 91 -7.30 12.33 25.61
N GLU A 92 -6.01 12.06 25.34
CA GLU A 92 -5.29 12.79 24.29
C GLU A 92 -5.77 12.34 22.90
N ALA A 93 -6.25 13.29 22.08
CA ALA A 93 -6.51 13.03 20.67
C ALA A 93 -5.20 12.54 20.03
N PHE A 94 -5.26 11.43 19.28
CA PHE A 94 -4.11 10.95 18.52
C PHE A 94 -3.53 12.11 17.71
N GLU A 95 -2.22 12.33 17.83
CA GLU A 95 -1.57 13.31 16.98
C GLU A 95 -1.67 12.83 15.54
N MET A 96 -1.69 13.76 14.59
CA MET A 96 -1.77 13.39 13.17
C MET A 96 -0.64 12.41 12.77
N GLY A 97 0.53 12.53 13.41
CA GLY A 97 1.64 11.59 13.25
C GLY A 97 1.29 10.16 13.69
N ASP A 98 0.59 9.99 14.81
CA ASP A 98 0.16 8.67 15.29
C ASP A 98 -0.87 8.04 14.33
N ILE A 99 -1.82 8.85 13.83
CA ILE A 99 -2.81 8.41 12.86
C ILE A 99 -2.14 7.97 11.56
N ILE A 100 -1.17 8.75 11.07
CA ILE A 100 -0.39 8.41 9.88
C ILE A 100 0.34 7.08 10.11
N ALA A 101 1.04 6.92 11.23
CA ALA A 101 1.77 5.69 11.55
C ALA A 101 0.85 4.46 11.59
N LEU A 102 -0.33 4.57 12.21
CA LEU A 102 -1.32 3.50 12.26
C LEU A 102 -1.83 3.12 10.86
N ARG A 103 -2.12 4.10 10.00
CA ARG A 103 -2.56 3.85 8.63
C ARG A 103 -1.43 3.24 7.78
N THR A 104 -0.21 3.72 7.93
CA THR A 104 0.95 3.14 7.26
C THR A 104 1.13 1.66 7.66
N GLN A 105 1.05 1.36 8.95
CA GLN A 105 1.12 -0.01 9.46
C GLN A 105 0.01 -0.89 8.89
N GLN A 106 -1.25 -0.42 8.89
CA GLN A 106 -2.37 -1.15 8.32
C GLN A 106 -2.20 -1.43 6.81
N ALA A 107 -1.63 -0.49 6.05
CA ALA A 107 -1.31 -0.72 4.64
C ALA A 107 -0.21 -1.78 4.47
N ILE A 108 0.88 -1.71 5.24
CA ILE A 108 1.97 -2.70 5.22
C ILE A 108 1.43 -4.10 5.53
N GLU A 109 0.61 -4.24 6.57
CA GLU A 109 -0.03 -5.52 6.93
C GLU A 109 -0.91 -6.06 5.81
N PHE A 110 -1.62 -5.19 5.08
CA PHE A 110 -2.40 -5.59 3.91
C PHE A 110 -1.49 -6.15 2.80
N TYR A 111 -0.38 -5.47 2.47
CA TYR A 111 0.57 -5.98 1.46
C TYR A 111 1.17 -7.32 1.89
N GLN A 112 1.65 -7.44 3.14
CA GLN A 112 2.25 -8.66 3.67
C GLN A 112 1.25 -9.83 3.73
N LYS A 113 -0.01 -9.57 4.08
CA LYS A 113 -1.06 -10.60 4.09
C LYS A 113 -1.26 -11.24 2.72
N HIS A 114 -1.25 -10.43 1.65
CA HIS A 114 -1.51 -10.92 0.29
C HIS A 114 -0.26 -11.30 -0.49
N TYR A 115 0.92 -10.85 -0.03
CA TYR A 115 2.24 -11.21 -0.55
C TYR A 115 3.25 -11.37 0.60
N PRO A 116 3.26 -12.52 1.30
CA PRO A 116 4.14 -12.75 2.45
C PRO A 116 5.63 -12.58 2.14
N ASP A 117 6.03 -12.85 0.90
CA ASP A 117 7.42 -12.77 0.44
C ASP A 117 7.78 -11.41 -0.19
N MET A 118 6.86 -10.44 -0.19
CA MET A 118 7.14 -9.11 -0.72
C MET A 118 8.17 -8.41 0.16
N LYS A 119 9.27 -7.96 -0.45
CA LYS A 119 10.34 -7.29 0.30
C LYS A 119 9.84 -5.95 0.79
N MET A 120 10.31 -5.52 1.96
CA MET A 120 9.90 -4.23 2.53
C MET A 120 10.18 -3.06 1.58
N ARG A 121 11.27 -3.09 0.80
CA ARG A 121 11.56 -2.08 -0.23
C ARG A 121 10.44 -1.95 -1.28
N ASP A 122 9.84 -3.07 -1.68
CA ASP A 122 8.76 -3.05 -2.65
C ASP A 122 7.50 -2.47 -2.01
N ILE A 123 7.20 -2.86 -0.77
CA ILE A 123 6.10 -2.28 0.02
C ILE A 123 6.29 -0.77 0.18
N GLU A 124 7.49 -0.32 0.55
CA GLU A 124 7.86 1.10 0.67
C GLU A 124 7.59 1.86 -0.63
N SER A 125 7.92 1.27 -1.78
CA SER A 125 7.61 1.86 -3.08
C SER A 125 6.11 1.97 -3.35
N HIS A 126 5.31 1.01 -2.89
CA HIS A 126 3.85 1.03 -3.03
C HIS A 126 3.20 2.06 -2.10
N ILE A 127 3.61 2.12 -0.83
CA ILE A 127 3.03 3.05 0.16
C ILE A 127 3.49 4.49 -0.04
N ALA A 128 4.60 4.73 -0.76
CA ALA A 128 5.00 6.07 -1.18
C ALA A 128 3.95 6.76 -2.06
N GLY A 129 3.13 5.98 -2.78
CA GLY A 129 2.00 6.45 -3.58
C GLY A 129 0.70 6.69 -2.80
N ILE A 130 0.72 6.64 -1.46
CA ILE A 130 -0.47 6.78 -0.60
C ILE A 130 -0.36 8.03 0.27
N ASP A 131 -1.39 8.88 0.25
CA ASP A 131 -1.53 10.00 1.18
C ASP A 131 -2.15 9.52 2.50
N PHE A 132 -1.29 9.18 3.47
CA PHE A 132 -1.72 8.74 4.80
C PHE A 132 -2.33 9.85 5.67
N THR A 133 -2.28 11.12 5.23
CA THR A 133 -3.07 12.16 5.89
C THR A 133 -4.57 11.95 5.68
N LYS A 134 -4.95 11.21 4.63
CA LYS A 134 -6.32 10.78 4.36
C LYS A 134 -6.60 9.38 4.92
N PRO A 135 -7.87 9.04 5.20
CA PRO A 135 -8.24 7.69 5.61
C PRO A 135 -7.86 6.63 4.58
N ILE A 136 -7.54 5.44 5.08
CA ILE A 136 -7.43 4.21 4.28
C ILE A 136 -8.45 3.20 4.80
N GLU A 137 -8.93 2.32 3.92
CA GLU A 137 -9.92 1.31 4.27
C GLU A 137 -9.62 -0.01 3.56
N ILE A 138 -9.68 -1.12 4.31
CA ILE A 138 -9.72 -2.45 3.72
C ILE A 138 -11.19 -2.75 3.41
N ILE A 139 -11.51 -2.87 2.13
CA ILE A 139 -12.88 -3.06 1.65
C ILE A 139 -13.05 -4.45 1.03
N LYS A 140 -14.25 -5.00 1.15
CA LYS A 140 -14.65 -6.24 0.45
C LYS A 140 -15.44 -5.87 -0.80
N LEU A 141 -15.02 -6.40 -1.94
CA LEU A 141 -15.58 -6.13 -3.24
C LEU A 141 -16.18 -7.44 -3.79
N PRO A 142 -17.48 -7.46 -4.14
CA PRO A 142 -18.11 -8.67 -4.65
C PRO A 142 -17.67 -8.95 -6.09
N GLN A 143 -17.75 -10.23 -6.48
CA GLN A 143 -17.70 -10.67 -7.86
C GLN A 143 -18.67 -9.85 -8.72
N GLY A 144 -18.27 -9.51 -9.94
CA GLY A 144 -19.10 -8.72 -10.83
C GLY A 144 -19.02 -7.21 -10.58
N LYS A 145 -18.33 -6.75 -9.53
CA LYS A 145 -18.12 -5.32 -9.30
C LYS A 145 -17.31 -4.72 -10.45
N GLU A 146 -17.85 -3.66 -11.04
CA GLU A 146 -17.15 -2.84 -12.02
C GLU A 146 -16.23 -1.84 -11.33
N LEU A 147 -15.00 -1.76 -11.82
CA LEU A 147 -13.96 -0.82 -11.44
C LEU A 147 -13.31 -0.25 -12.70
N ILE A 148 -12.55 0.82 -12.53
CA ILE A 148 -11.83 1.48 -13.62
C ILE A 148 -10.33 1.27 -13.43
N GLN A 149 -9.62 0.99 -14.51
CA GLN A 149 -8.17 0.92 -14.52
C GLN A 149 -7.62 1.71 -15.70
N PHE A 150 -6.50 2.40 -15.50
CA PHE A 150 -5.70 2.96 -16.57
C PHE A 150 -4.66 1.94 -17.01
N THR A 151 -4.81 1.42 -18.23
CA THR A 151 -4.01 0.33 -18.77
C THR A 151 -3.00 0.81 -19.81
N LYS A 152 -1.95 0.02 -20.01
CA LYS A 152 -0.92 0.21 -21.04
C LYS A 152 -1.01 -0.95 -22.02
N VAL A 153 -0.48 -0.79 -23.23
CA VAL A 153 -0.28 -1.89 -24.18
C VAL A 153 1.20 -2.05 -24.50
N ASN A 154 1.64 -3.28 -24.75
CA ASN A 154 2.98 -3.56 -25.24
C ASN A 154 3.07 -3.35 -26.77
N THR A 155 4.24 -3.62 -27.37
CA THR A 155 4.48 -3.51 -28.82
C THR A 155 3.58 -4.42 -29.66
N GLU A 156 3.05 -5.49 -29.07
CA GLU A 156 2.15 -6.46 -29.73
C GLU A 156 0.66 -6.08 -29.57
N GLY A 157 0.36 -5.00 -28.84
CA GLY A 157 -1.02 -4.59 -28.53
C GLY A 157 -1.65 -5.33 -27.35
N THR A 158 -0.90 -6.16 -26.62
CA THR A 158 -1.40 -6.86 -25.43
C THR A 158 -1.60 -5.87 -24.28
N VAL A 159 -2.80 -5.88 -23.68
CA VAL A 159 -3.14 -5.04 -22.53
C VAL A 159 -2.41 -5.51 -21.26
N LEU A 160 -1.65 -4.60 -20.67
CA LEU A 160 -0.91 -4.80 -19.42
C LEU A 160 -1.77 -4.28 -18.26
N ARG A 161 -2.39 -5.21 -17.53
CA ARG A 161 -3.21 -4.89 -16.36
C ARG A 161 -2.35 -4.76 -15.11
N GLY A 162 -2.59 -3.71 -14.33
CA GLY A 162 -1.97 -3.47 -13.03
C GLY A 162 -2.81 -3.99 -11.87
N ASP A 163 -2.45 -3.60 -10.66
CA ASP A 163 -3.12 -3.98 -9.41
C ASP A 163 -3.94 -2.81 -8.82
N TYR A 164 -3.83 -1.62 -9.43
CA TYR A 164 -4.49 -0.41 -8.98
C TYR A 164 -5.73 -0.13 -9.84
N TYR A 165 -6.80 0.25 -9.16
CA TYR A 165 -8.10 0.54 -9.74
C TYR A 165 -8.66 1.82 -9.10
N THR A 166 -9.75 2.34 -9.66
CA THR A 166 -10.56 3.38 -9.04
C THR A 166 -12.05 3.08 -9.24
N ASP A 167 -12.88 3.48 -8.27
CA ASP A 167 -14.33 3.49 -8.39
C ASP A 167 -14.87 4.86 -8.85
N ASN A 168 -14.01 5.87 -9.01
CA ASN A 168 -14.38 7.20 -9.47
C ASN A 168 -14.12 7.37 -10.98
N PRO A 169 -15.17 7.49 -11.82
CA PRO A 169 -15.00 7.72 -13.25
C PRO A 169 -14.46 9.09 -13.60
N ASN A 170 -14.33 10.03 -12.66
CA ASN A 170 -13.79 11.35 -12.96
C ASN A 170 -12.29 11.46 -12.68
N ASN A 171 -11.69 10.47 -12.01
CA ASN A 171 -10.25 10.50 -11.77
C ASN A 171 -9.48 10.44 -13.09
N THR A 172 -8.40 11.21 -13.14
CA THR A 172 -7.40 11.21 -14.21
C THR A 172 -6.17 10.36 -13.80
N PRO A 173 -5.26 10.02 -14.73
CA PRO A 173 -4.02 9.33 -14.38
C PRO A 173 -3.16 10.12 -13.37
N GLY A 174 -3.04 11.44 -13.54
CA GLY A 174 -2.24 12.31 -12.66
C GLY A 174 -2.77 12.34 -11.23
N GLU A 175 -4.09 12.39 -11.06
CA GLU A 175 -4.74 12.29 -9.75
C GLU A 175 -4.52 10.92 -9.08
N LEU A 176 -4.16 9.88 -9.85
CA LEU A 176 -3.87 8.54 -9.36
C LEU A 176 -2.37 8.25 -9.24
N GLY A 177 -1.50 9.25 -9.41
CA GLY A 177 -0.07 9.07 -9.24
C GLY A 177 0.62 8.39 -10.44
N VAL A 178 0.01 8.42 -11.63
CA VAL A 178 0.53 7.76 -12.84
C VAL A 178 0.55 8.73 -14.03
N SER A 179 1.60 8.69 -14.85
CA SER A 179 1.66 9.48 -16.08
C SER A 179 0.55 9.10 -17.07
N ASP A 180 -0.06 10.10 -17.70
CA ASP A 180 -1.00 9.93 -18.81
C ASP A 180 -0.35 9.28 -20.05
N LYS A 181 0.97 9.36 -20.16
CA LYS A 181 1.76 8.82 -21.26
C LYS A 181 2.78 7.81 -20.76
N TYR A 182 3.14 6.88 -21.63
CA TYR A 182 4.17 5.90 -21.35
C TYR A 182 4.96 5.55 -22.60
N ASN A 183 6.21 5.15 -22.39
CA ASN A 183 7.03 4.49 -23.40
C ASN A 183 6.64 3.00 -23.45
N VAL A 184 6.26 2.52 -24.64
CA VAL A 184 5.78 1.15 -24.87
C VAL A 184 6.89 0.15 -24.53
N ARG A 185 6.53 -1.01 -23.95
CA ARG A 185 7.50 -2.08 -23.64
C ARG A 185 7.46 -3.18 -24.68
N ASP A 186 8.61 -3.76 -24.98
CA ASP A 186 8.76 -4.86 -25.93
C ASP A 186 9.04 -6.20 -25.23
N PRO A 187 8.08 -7.14 -25.20
CA PRO A 187 8.29 -8.46 -24.58
C PRO A 187 9.38 -9.27 -25.29
N ASN A 188 9.62 -9.04 -26.59
CA ASN A 188 10.61 -9.76 -27.38
C ASN A 188 12.05 -9.25 -27.15
N ASN A 189 12.20 -8.16 -26.39
CA ASN A 189 13.48 -7.56 -26.03
C ASN A 189 13.62 -7.39 -24.51
N GLY A 190 13.19 -8.41 -23.76
CA GLY A 190 13.33 -8.43 -22.29
C GLY A 190 12.53 -7.31 -21.59
N TRP A 191 11.37 -6.92 -22.13
CA TRP A 191 10.47 -5.92 -21.55
C TRP A 191 11.06 -4.50 -21.42
N LYS A 192 12.10 -4.20 -22.21
CA LYS A 192 12.67 -2.85 -22.30
C LYS A 192 11.67 -1.87 -22.89
N GLN A 193 11.73 -0.62 -22.41
CA GLN A 193 10.96 0.48 -22.99
C GLN A 193 11.54 0.88 -24.35
N THR A 194 10.66 1.16 -25.29
CA THR A 194 10.98 1.70 -26.62
C THR A 194 10.80 3.22 -26.63
N GLN A 195 11.21 3.89 -27.71
CA GLN A 195 10.94 5.32 -27.89
C GLN A 195 9.51 5.61 -28.37
N GLU A 196 8.69 4.59 -28.60
CA GLU A 196 7.27 4.75 -28.94
C GLU A 196 6.50 5.22 -27.70
N VAL A 197 5.83 6.37 -27.79
CA VAL A 197 5.03 6.93 -26.71
C VAL A 197 3.54 6.75 -27.01
N LYS A 198 2.80 6.21 -26.04
CA LYS A 198 1.34 6.08 -26.08
C LYS A 198 0.69 6.75 -24.87
N THR A 199 -0.60 7.00 -24.98
CA THR A 199 -1.45 7.44 -23.86
C THR A 199 -2.07 6.22 -23.19
N VAL A 200 -2.21 6.24 -21.87
CA VAL A 200 -2.92 5.19 -21.12
C VAL A 200 -4.39 5.12 -21.57
N THR A 201 -4.94 3.91 -21.58
CA THR A 201 -6.35 3.68 -21.90
C THR A 201 -7.14 3.55 -20.62
N LYS A 202 -8.30 4.20 -20.54
CA LYS A 202 -9.23 4.03 -19.44
C LYS A 202 -10.17 2.86 -19.74
N GLU A 203 -10.10 1.81 -18.95
CA GLU A 203 -10.92 0.61 -19.12
C GLU A 203 -11.82 0.39 -17.90
N THR A 204 -13.06 -0.02 -18.14
CA THR A 204 -13.89 -0.64 -17.12
C THR A 204 -13.59 -2.14 -17.06
N THR A 205 -13.31 -2.64 -15.87
CA THR A 205 -13.02 -4.05 -15.60
C THR A 205 -13.99 -4.59 -14.56
N THR A 206 -14.40 -5.84 -14.75
CA THR A 206 -15.29 -6.54 -13.83
C THR A 206 -14.48 -7.52 -12.99
N LEU A 207 -14.68 -7.51 -11.67
CA LEU A 207 -14.00 -8.46 -10.79
C LEU A 207 -14.47 -9.89 -11.06
N PRO A 208 -13.56 -10.85 -11.32
CA PRO A 208 -13.94 -12.22 -11.68
C PRO A 208 -14.41 -13.06 -10.48
N LYS A 209 -14.06 -12.66 -9.25
CA LYS A 209 -14.53 -13.24 -7.99
C LYS A 209 -14.46 -12.19 -6.87
N ASP A 210 -15.00 -12.50 -5.70
CA ASP A 210 -14.89 -11.65 -4.51
C ASP A 210 -13.41 -11.37 -4.18
N ALA A 211 -13.11 -10.14 -3.76
CA ALA A 211 -11.76 -9.72 -3.41
C ALA A 211 -11.74 -8.70 -2.27
N GLU A 212 -10.62 -8.63 -1.56
CA GLU A 212 -10.30 -7.55 -0.64
C GLU A 212 -9.43 -6.50 -1.35
N GLY A 213 -9.71 -5.22 -1.11
CA GLY A 213 -8.94 -4.11 -1.66
C GLY A 213 -8.53 -3.12 -0.59
N LEU A 214 -7.36 -2.50 -0.77
CA LEU A 214 -6.91 -1.37 0.03
C LEU A 214 -7.32 -0.07 -0.67
N LYS A 215 -8.39 0.56 -0.20
CA LYS A 215 -8.86 1.86 -0.67
C LYS A 215 -8.10 2.98 0.04
N SER A 216 -7.59 3.92 -0.73
CA SER A 216 -6.77 5.04 -0.23
C SER A 216 -6.84 6.25 -1.17
N THR A 217 -6.26 7.36 -0.74
CA THR A 217 -6.01 8.53 -1.59
C THR A 217 -4.57 8.47 -2.11
N SER A 218 -4.38 8.74 -3.40
CA SER A 218 -3.06 8.82 -4.02
C SER A 218 -2.27 10.03 -3.49
N SER A 219 -0.97 9.86 -3.24
CA SER A 219 -0.08 10.98 -2.90
C SER A 219 0.39 11.73 -4.14
N GLU A 220 0.86 12.95 -3.93
CA GLU A 220 1.70 13.63 -4.91
C GLU A 220 3.01 12.84 -5.07
N ILE A 221 3.36 12.47 -6.30
CA ILE A 221 4.58 11.70 -6.59
C ILE A 221 5.12 12.02 -7.98
N ASN A 222 6.41 11.73 -8.21
CA ASN A 222 6.97 11.69 -9.56
C ASN A 222 6.92 10.25 -10.08
N ASP A 223 6.17 10.02 -11.15
CA ASP A 223 6.22 8.77 -11.92
C ASP A 223 7.55 8.69 -12.66
N THR A 224 8.46 7.87 -12.16
CA THR A 224 9.80 7.63 -12.75
C THR A 224 9.87 6.34 -13.55
N TRP A 225 8.75 5.65 -13.81
CA TRP A 225 8.73 4.29 -14.37
C TRP A 225 7.97 4.20 -15.69
N SER A 226 7.15 5.19 -16.04
CA SER A 226 6.35 5.19 -17.27
C SER A 226 7.08 5.76 -18.47
N ARG A 227 8.00 6.71 -18.28
CA ARG A 227 8.64 7.46 -19.37
C ARG A 227 10.16 7.36 -19.33
N ILE A 228 10.77 7.41 -20.51
CA ILE A 228 12.23 7.52 -20.70
C ILE A 228 12.57 8.68 -21.64
N ASP A 229 13.78 9.21 -21.52
CA ASP A 229 14.37 10.16 -22.48
C ASP A 229 14.89 9.45 -23.74
N ALA A 230 15.52 10.20 -24.65
CA ALA A 230 16.03 9.67 -25.92
C ALA A 230 17.19 8.68 -25.72
N GLU A 231 17.92 8.82 -24.60
CA GLU A 231 19.04 7.99 -24.18
C GLU A 231 18.60 6.75 -23.40
N GLY A 232 17.32 6.67 -23.03
CA GLY A 232 16.72 5.54 -22.30
C GLY A 232 16.76 5.68 -20.77
N ASN A 233 17.10 6.85 -20.23
CA ASN A 233 17.05 7.11 -18.79
C ASN A 233 15.61 7.41 -18.35
N PRO A 234 15.23 7.09 -17.10
CA PRO A 234 13.96 7.49 -16.53
C PRO A 234 13.70 8.99 -16.70
N LEU A 235 12.52 9.34 -17.20
CA LEU A 235 12.02 10.71 -17.31
C LEU A 235 10.90 10.91 -16.29
N PRO A 236 11.18 11.53 -15.12
CA PRO A 236 10.17 11.76 -14.10
C PRO A 236 9.01 12.61 -14.61
N VAL A 237 7.78 12.17 -14.35
CA VAL A 237 6.56 12.92 -14.62
C VAL A 237 5.88 13.23 -13.30
N PHE A 238 5.76 14.51 -12.98
CA PHE A 238 5.04 14.94 -11.80
C PHE A 238 3.55 14.59 -11.91
N THR A 239 2.99 14.10 -10.82
CA THR A 239 1.58 13.74 -10.69
C THR A 239 1.04 14.32 -9.39
N GLU A 240 -0.13 14.96 -9.47
CA GLU A 240 -0.74 15.73 -8.41
C GLU A 240 -1.31 14.88 -7.27
N GLY A 241 -1.63 13.60 -7.54
CA GLY A 241 -2.31 12.74 -6.58
C GLY A 241 -3.72 13.25 -6.20
N GLY A 242 -4.22 12.83 -5.04
CA GLY A 242 -5.51 13.26 -4.51
C GLY A 242 -6.72 12.45 -4.99
N GLY A 243 -6.56 11.63 -6.03
CA GLY A 243 -7.58 10.70 -6.52
C GLY A 243 -7.73 9.47 -5.62
N ASN A 244 -8.96 8.97 -5.51
CA ASN A 244 -9.24 7.70 -4.81
C ASN A 244 -8.75 6.50 -5.63
N GLN A 245 -7.92 5.67 -5.02
CA GLN A 245 -7.38 4.44 -5.59
C GLN A 245 -7.72 3.23 -4.73
N ILE A 246 -7.77 2.06 -5.37
CA ILE A 246 -8.03 0.77 -4.74
C ILE A 246 -6.95 -0.19 -5.24
N TYR A 247 -6.07 -0.62 -4.34
CA TYR A 247 -5.10 -1.68 -4.63
C TYR A 247 -5.75 -3.04 -4.39
N ILE A 248 -5.78 -3.90 -5.41
CA ILE A 248 -6.31 -5.26 -5.34
C ILE A 248 -5.21 -6.23 -5.80
N PRO A 249 -4.60 -7.00 -4.87
CA PRO A 249 -3.62 -8.02 -5.18
C PRO A 249 -4.07 -9.00 -6.26
N LYS A 250 -3.26 -9.19 -7.31
CA LYS A 250 -3.51 -10.22 -8.33
C LYS A 250 -3.44 -11.65 -7.80
N THR A 251 -2.78 -11.89 -6.67
CA THR A 251 -2.81 -13.21 -5.99
C THR A 251 -4.22 -13.63 -5.61
N GLN A 252 -5.14 -12.67 -5.55
CA GLN A 252 -6.55 -12.94 -5.36
C GLN A 252 -7.27 -13.36 -6.64
N PHE A 253 -6.65 -13.47 -7.82
CA PHE A 253 -7.31 -13.84 -9.08
C PHE A 253 -6.65 -15.02 -9.78
#